data_AF-A0A502XQQ5-F1
#
_entry.id   AF-A0A502XQQ5-F1
#
_cell.length_a   1.000
_cell.length_b   1.000
_cell.length_c   1.000
_cell.angle_alpha   90.00
_cell.angle_beta   90.00
_cell.angle_gamma   90.00
#
_symmetry.space_group_name_H-M   'P 1'
#
loop_
_entity.id
_entity.type
_entity.pdbx_description
1 polymer ?
#
loop_
_entity_poly.entity_id
_entity_poly.type
_entity_poly.pdbx_seq_one_letter_code
_entity_poly.pdbx_strand_id
1 'polypeptide(L)'
;MASQELDWAIFQMAVESVRSLSSSFSERAAEIAARSQGTLVFDVRVDDDPQVQRIAAIRYRGEQTGVVALDRQGLLTHYCMVNDTFSDLMAPLENWTSMPLSTQAKIDITVHAGPFLAALRNAGHLLGS
;
A
#
# COMPACT_ATOMS: atom_id res chain seq x y z
N MET A 1 15.65 -12.04 10.32
CA MET A 1 16.46 -10.85 10.63
C MET A 1 17.14 -10.33 9.37
N ALA A 2 18.22 -10.94 8.84
CA ALA A 2 18.89 -10.42 7.64
C ALA A 2 18.00 -10.29 6.38
N SER A 3 17.06 -11.23 6.16
CA SER A 3 16.11 -11.14 5.02
C SER A 3 15.16 -9.95 5.15
N GLN A 4 14.60 -9.70 6.34
CA GLN A 4 13.64 -8.62 6.56
C GLN A 4 14.31 -7.24 6.46
N GLU A 5 15.55 -7.10 6.93
CA GLU A 5 16.32 -5.86 6.77
C GLU A 5 16.68 -5.60 5.31
N LEU A 6 17.00 -6.65 4.55
CA LEU A 6 17.25 -6.54 3.12
C LEU A 6 15.97 -6.18 2.35
N ASP A 7 14.85 -6.84 2.65
CA ASP A 7 13.54 -6.55 2.07
C ASP A 7 13.14 -5.09 2.34
N TRP A 8 13.40 -4.58 3.55
CA TRP A 8 13.19 -3.18 3.91
C TRP A 8 14.05 -2.23 3.07
N ALA A 9 15.35 -2.50 2.98
CA ALA A 9 16.28 -1.65 2.24
C ALA A 9 15.91 -1.58 0.75
N ILE A 10 15.57 -2.73 0.15
CA ILE A 10 15.16 -2.81 -1.25
C ILE A 10 13.83 -2.07 -1.47
N PHE A 11 12.84 -2.27 -0.60
CA PHE A 11 11.57 -1.56 -0.67
C PHE A 11 11.76 -0.05 -0.57
N GLN A 12 12.53 0.41 0.42
CA GLN A 12 12.82 1.83 0.61
C GLN A 12 13.49 2.44 -0.62
N MET A 13 14.51 1.78 -1.17
CA MET A 13 15.18 2.24 -2.40
C MET A 13 14.20 2.32 -3.58
N ALA A 14 13.31 1.34 -3.72
CA ALA A 14 12.29 1.34 -4.77
C ALA A 14 11.31 2.51 -4.62
N VAL A 15 10.83 2.80 -3.41
CA VAL A 15 9.94 3.94 -3.13
C VAL A 15 10.61 5.27 -3.47
N GLU A 16 11.83 5.49 -2.98
CA GLU A 16 12.54 6.75 -3.24
C GLU A 16 12.85 6.95 -4.73
N SER A 17 13.10 5.86 -5.46
CA SER A 17 13.39 5.89 -6.90
C SER A 17 12.20 6.28 -7.78
N VAL A 18 10.97 6.20 -7.26
CA VAL A 18 9.74 6.57 -7.99
C VAL A 18 9.07 7.84 -7.46
N ARG A 19 9.54 8.35 -6.31
CA ARG A 19 8.90 9.45 -5.59
C ARG A 19 8.71 10.71 -6.43
N SER A 20 9.70 11.03 -7.26
CA SER A 20 9.73 12.21 -8.14
C SER A 20 9.20 11.96 -9.55
N LEU A 21 8.77 10.74 -9.88
CA LEU A 21 8.20 10.45 -11.19
C LEU A 21 6.85 11.15 -11.34
N SER A 22 6.62 11.75 -12.51
CA SER A 22 5.36 12.41 -12.87
C SER A 22 4.24 11.44 -13.27
N SER A 23 4.37 10.15 -12.94
CA SER A 23 3.41 9.10 -13.27
C SER A 23 2.31 8.97 -12.22
N SER A 24 1.23 8.27 -12.58
CA SER A 24 0.12 8.00 -11.68
C SER A 24 0.57 7.17 -10.47
N PHE A 25 -0.19 7.21 -9.39
CA PHE A 25 0.09 6.39 -8.21
C PHE A 25 0.09 4.89 -8.52
N SER A 26 -0.84 4.42 -9.35
CA SER A 26 -0.93 3.02 -9.76
C SER A 26 0.33 2.58 -10.51
N GLU A 27 0.84 3.41 -11.42
CA GLU A 27 2.10 3.15 -12.13
C GLU A 27 3.29 3.16 -11.17
N ARG A 28 3.35 4.11 -10.24
CA ARG A 28 4.41 4.17 -9.22
C ARG A 28 4.38 2.94 -8.31
N ALA A 29 3.21 2.48 -7.87
CA ALA A 29 3.07 1.28 -7.04
C ALA A 29 3.51 0.01 -7.78
N ALA A 30 3.13 -0.12 -9.06
CA ALA A 30 3.59 -1.21 -9.92
C ALA A 30 5.12 -1.19 -10.12
N GLU A 31 5.70 0.00 -10.32
CA GLU A 31 7.14 0.17 -10.48
C GLU A 31 7.90 -0.17 -9.18
N ILE A 32 7.36 0.20 -8.01
CA ILE A 32 7.92 -0.20 -6.72
C ILE A 32 7.92 -1.72 -6.60
N ALA A 33 6.80 -2.37 -6.91
CA ALA A 33 6.70 -3.83 -6.86
C ALA A 33 7.73 -4.49 -7.79
N ALA A 34 7.86 -4.01 -9.03
CA ALA A 34 8.84 -4.51 -9.99
C ALA A 34 10.29 -4.33 -9.52
N ARG A 35 10.67 -3.13 -9.05
CA ARG A 35 12.03 -2.81 -8.58
C ARG A 35 12.40 -3.54 -7.29
N SER A 36 11.40 -3.84 -6.46
CA SER A 36 11.61 -4.50 -5.19
C SER A 36 11.42 -6.03 -5.24
N GLN A 37 11.15 -6.60 -6.42
CA GLN A 37 10.80 -8.02 -6.58
C GLN A 37 9.57 -8.46 -5.77
N GLY A 38 8.66 -7.52 -5.49
CA GLY A 38 7.39 -7.75 -4.83
C GLY A 38 6.24 -7.95 -5.83
N THR A 39 5.06 -8.26 -5.30
CA THR A 39 3.81 -8.35 -6.08
C THR A 39 2.82 -7.32 -5.56
N LEU A 40 2.32 -6.45 -6.44
CA LEU A 40 1.25 -5.51 -6.09
C LEU A 40 -0.03 -6.30 -5.77
N VAL A 41 -0.53 -6.13 -4.55
CA VAL A 41 -1.69 -6.86 -4.01
C VAL A 41 -2.97 -6.07 -4.22
N PHE A 42 -2.94 -4.78 -3.90
CA PHE A 42 -4.03 -3.85 -4.14
C PHE A 42 -3.50 -2.42 -4.30
N ASP A 43 -4.32 -1.60 -4.95
CA ASP A 43 -4.24 -0.14 -5.00
C ASP A 43 -5.68 0.38 -4.90
N VAL A 44 -6.01 1.01 -3.78
CA VAL A 44 -7.37 1.47 -3.48
C VAL A 44 -7.39 2.94 -3.08
N ARG A 45 -8.53 3.59 -3.31
CA ARG A 45 -8.79 4.95 -2.82
C ARG A 45 -9.17 4.94 -1.35
N VAL A 46 -8.85 6.04 -0.68
CA VAL A 46 -9.26 6.34 0.68
C VAL A 46 -10.01 7.67 0.64
N ASP A 47 -11.33 7.62 0.77
CA ASP A 47 -12.17 8.79 0.55
C ASP A 47 -12.35 9.63 1.82
N ASP A 48 -12.45 8.99 2.99
CA ASP A 48 -12.75 9.63 4.27
C ASP A 48 -11.53 10.05 5.10
N ASP A 49 -10.33 10.06 4.50
CA ASP A 49 -9.10 10.40 5.22
C ASP A 49 -8.55 11.80 4.88
N PRO A 50 -8.24 12.66 5.88
CA PRO A 50 -7.81 14.03 5.63
C PRO A 50 -6.40 14.14 5.04
N GLN A 51 -5.57 13.10 5.12
CA GLN A 51 -4.16 13.15 4.71
C GLN A 51 -3.86 12.24 3.53
N VAL A 52 -4.47 11.05 3.50
CA VAL A 52 -4.23 10.01 2.50
C VAL A 52 -5.40 9.98 1.52
N GLN A 53 -5.10 9.83 0.24
CA GLN A 53 -6.13 9.64 -0.80
C GLN A 53 -6.05 8.26 -1.46
N ARG A 54 -4.90 7.59 -1.41
CA ARG A 54 -4.72 6.24 -1.96
C ARG A 54 -3.72 5.45 -1.14
N ILE A 55 -3.91 4.14 -1.10
CA ILE A 55 -3.00 3.20 -0.44
C ILE A 55 -2.80 1.98 -1.33
N ALA A 56 -1.57 1.48 -1.37
CA ALA A 56 -1.23 0.26 -2.08
C ALA A 56 -0.39 -0.66 -1.21
N ALA A 57 -0.52 -1.96 -1.43
CA ALA A 57 0.22 -3.00 -0.74
C ALA A 57 1.00 -3.87 -1.71
N ILE A 58 2.22 -4.21 -1.34
CA ILE A 58 3.18 -4.97 -2.14
C ILE A 58 3.66 -6.14 -1.28
N ARG A 59 3.34 -7.36 -1.69
CA ARG A 59 3.70 -8.57 -0.96
C ARG A 59 5.09 -9.08 -1.36
N TYR A 60 5.88 -9.45 -0.36
CA TYR A 60 7.20 -10.06 -0.51
C TYR A 60 7.16 -11.54 -0.11
N ARG A 61 8.21 -12.28 -0.45
CA ARG A 61 8.27 -13.75 -0.24
C ARG A 61 8.31 -14.16 1.22
N GLY A 62 8.86 -13.34 2.10
CA GLY A 62 8.88 -13.63 3.53
C GLY A 62 7.88 -12.75 4.25
N GLU A 63 6.64 -13.22 4.48
CA GLU A 63 5.61 -12.70 5.42
C GLU A 63 5.60 -11.17 5.67
N GLN A 64 5.98 -10.38 4.68
CA GLN A 64 6.18 -8.94 4.77
C GLN A 64 5.44 -8.32 3.60
N THR A 65 4.75 -7.25 3.92
CA THR A 65 4.02 -6.44 2.96
C THR A 65 4.51 -5.00 3.07
N GLY A 66 5.07 -4.47 1.99
CA GLY A 66 5.33 -3.05 1.84
C GLY A 66 4.02 -2.31 1.59
N VAL A 67 3.75 -1.28 2.35
CA VAL A 67 2.58 -0.42 2.20
C VAL A 67 3.06 0.97 1.82
N VAL A 68 2.42 1.56 0.81
CA VAL A 68 2.70 2.93 0.37
C VAL A 68 1.40 3.72 0.34
N ALA A 69 1.47 4.95 0.84
CA ALA A 69 0.34 5.87 0.86
C ALA A 69 0.65 7.12 0.03
N LEU A 70 -0.37 7.56 -0.70
CA LEU A 70 -0.36 8.82 -1.43
C LEU A 70 -1.10 9.87 -0.61
N ASP A 71 -0.44 10.98 -0.31
CA ASP A 71 -1.11 12.10 0.34
C ASP A 71 -2.06 12.85 -0.59
N ARG A 72 -2.87 13.75 -0.04
CA ARG A 72 -3.80 14.62 -0.77
C ARG A 72 -3.09 15.60 -1.73
N GLN A 73 -1.79 15.82 -1.59
CA GLN A 73 -0.96 16.62 -2.49
C GLN A 73 -0.40 15.81 -3.67
N GLY A 74 -0.62 14.49 -3.71
CA GLY A 74 -0.14 13.61 -4.77
C GLY A 74 1.31 13.11 -4.57
N LEU A 75 1.85 13.26 -3.36
CA LEU A 75 3.18 12.82 -2.98
C LEU A 75 3.14 11.49 -2.23
N LEU A 76 4.15 10.66 -2.46
CA LEU A 76 4.41 9.44 -1.69
C LEU A 76 5.12 9.84 -0.38
N THR A 77 4.35 10.26 0.62
CA THR A 77 4.88 10.77 1.89
C THR A 77 5.10 9.68 2.92
N HIS A 78 4.33 8.59 2.87
CA HIS A 78 4.38 7.56 3.88
C HIS A 78 4.50 6.17 3.26
N TYR A 79 5.40 5.38 3.84
CA TYR A 79 5.57 3.98 3.52
C TYR A 79 6.10 3.22 4.73
N CYS A 80 5.74 1.95 4.83
CA CYS A 80 6.16 1.07 5.91
C CYS A 80 6.17 -0.37 5.41
N MET A 81 6.84 -1.27 6.13
CA MET A 81 6.60 -2.70 5.99
C MET A 81 5.85 -3.22 7.21
N VAL A 82 4.87 -4.07 6.94
CA VAL A 82 4.07 -4.75 7.95
C VAL A 82 4.17 -6.25 7.78
N ASN A 83 4.00 -6.99 8.87
CA ASN A 83 3.88 -8.44 8.85
C ASN A 83 2.40 -8.87 8.68
N ASP A 84 2.15 -10.16 8.80
CA ASP A 84 0.82 -10.75 8.64
C ASP A 84 -0.24 -10.32 9.68
N THR A 85 0.11 -9.46 10.66
CA THR A 85 -0.86 -8.91 11.64
C THR A 85 -2.01 -8.16 10.96
N PHE A 86 -1.80 -7.61 9.76
CA PHE A 86 -2.81 -6.87 9.01
C PHE A 86 -3.52 -7.69 7.93
N SER A 87 -3.24 -9.00 7.82
CA SER A 87 -3.78 -9.85 6.76
C SER A 87 -5.32 -9.84 6.70
N ASP A 88 -6.00 -9.86 7.84
CA ASP A 88 -7.47 -9.83 7.90
C ASP A 88 -8.05 -8.50 7.38
N LEU A 89 -7.34 -7.39 7.57
CA LEU A 89 -7.74 -6.07 7.05
C LEU A 89 -7.41 -5.91 5.56
N MET A 90 -6.37 -6.59 5.09
CA MET A 90 -5.96 -6.57 3.68
C MET A 90 -6.76 -7.53 2.81
N ALA A 91 -7.23 -8.66 3.34
CA ALA A 91 -7.90 -9.71 2.57
C ALA A 91 -9.12 -9.19 1.77
N PRO A 92 -10.01 -8.33 2.31
CA PRO A 92 -11.09 -7.74 1.53
C PRO A 92 -10.59 -6.86 0.37
N LEU A 93 -9.52 -6.09 0.59
CA LEU A 93 -8.91 -5.19 -0.40
C LEU A 93 -8.26 -5.96 -1.56
N GLU A 94 -7.55 -7.03 -1.21
CA GLU A 94 -6.96 -7.96 -2.17
C GLU A 94 -8.03 -8.68 -2.99
N ASN A 95 -9.03 -9.25 -2.30
CA ASN A 95 -10.13 -9.95 -2.95
C ASN A 95 -10.85 -9.04 -3.94
N TRP A 96 -11.18 -7.81 -3.54
CA TRP A 96 -11.80 -6.82 -4.42
C TRP A 96 -10.93 -6.52 -5.65
N THR A 97 -9.62 -6.31 -5.46
CA THR A 97 -8.69 -6.01 -6.57
C THR A 97 -8.60 -7.16 -7.58
N SER A 98 -8.76 -8.40 -7.14
CA SER A 98 -8.76 -9.59 -8.01
C SER A 98 -10.05 -9.77 -8.83
N MET A 99 -11.13 -9.06 -8.50
CA MET A 99 -12.42 -9.19 -9.19
C MET A 99 -12.41 -8.50 -10.56
N PRO A 100 -13.31 -8.92 -11.49
CA PRO A 100 -13.55 -8.16 -12.71
C PRO A 100 -13.98 -6.72 -12.42
N LEU A 101 -13.57 -5.77 -13.26
CA LEU A 101 -13.87 -4.33 -13.10
C LEU A 101 -15.39 -4.04 -12.94
N SER A 102 -16.24 -4.81 -13.62
CA SER A 102 -17.69 -4.68 -13.52
C SER A 102 -18.25 -5.04 -12.14
N THR A 103 -17.56 -5.90 -11.39
CA THR A 103 -17.89 -6.25 -10.02
C THR A 103 -17.29 -5.24 -9.05
N GLN A 104 -16.04 -4.82 -9.28
CA GLN A 104 -15.38 -3.78 -8.47
C GLN A 104 -16.22 -2.51 -8.40
N ALA A 105 -16.78 -2.07 -9.52
CA ALA A 105 -17.61 -0.86 -9.61
C ALA A 105 -18.92 -0.91 -8.80
N LYS A 106 -19.35 -2.10 -8.35
CA LYS A 106 -20.59 -2.29 -7.59
C LYS A 106 -20.35 -2.46 -6.09
N ILE A 107 -19.09 -2.66 -5.69
CA ILE A 107 -18.72 -2.93 -4.30
C ILE A 107 -17.98 -1.70 -3.79
N ASP A 108 -18.51 -1.12 -2.72
CA ASP A 108 -17.83 -0.05 -2.00
C ASP A 108 -16.67 -0.62 -1.17
N ILE A 109 -15.46 -0.51 -1.69
CA ILE A 109 -14.24 -0.98 -1.02
C ILE A 109 -13.73 -0.01 0.04
N THR A 110 -14.23 1.23 0.07
CA THR A 110 -13.73 2.30 0.95
C THR A 110 -14.00 1.98 2.43
N VAL A 111 -15.08 1.24 2.70
CA VAL A 111 -15.42 0.68 4.02
C VAL A 111 -14.30 -0.17 4.61
N HIS A 112 -13.42 -0.76 3.78
CA HIS A 112 -12.27 -1.54 4.23
C HIS A 112 -10.96 -0.75 4.21
N ALA A 113 -10.81 0.21 3.29
CA ALA A 113 -9.59 0.99 3.15
C ALA A 113 -9.34 1.92 4.35
N GLY A 114 -10.38 2.58 4.85
CA GLY A 114 -10.31 3.45 6.03
C GLY A 114 -9.86 2.72 7.30
N PRO A 115 -10.52 1.62 7.70
CA PRO A 115 -10.11 0.82 8.85
C PRO A 115 -8.68 0.27 8.75
N PHE A 116 -8.24 -0.17 7.57
CA PHE A 116 -6.86 -0.60 7.36
C PHE A 116 -5.86 0.54 7.63
N LEU A 117 -6.12 1.73 7.06
CA LEU A 117 -5.29 2.90 7.29
C LEU A 117 -5.26 3.33 8.77
N ALA A 118 -6.41 3.31 9.45
CA ALA A 118 -6.49 3.61 10.87
C ALA A 118 -5.69 2.62 11.72
N ALA A 119 -5.75 1.32 11.39
CA ALA A 119 -4.97 0.29 12.07
C ALA A 119 -3.46 0.51 11.91
N LEU A 120 -2.99 0.89 10.71
CA LEU A 120 -1.59 1.22 10.47
C LEU A 120 -1.10 2.40 11.32
N ARG A 121 -1.92 3.46 11.44
CA ARG A 121 -1.60 4.61 12.30
C ARG A 121 -1.58 4.24 13.78
N ASN A 122 -2.56 3.46 14.25
CA ASN A 122 -2.62 3.00 15.63
C ASN A 122 -1.42 2.13 16.01
N ALA A 123 -0.84 1.40 15.04
CA ALA A 123 0.38 0.64 15.20
C ALA A 123 1.67 1.47 15.02
N GLY A 124 1.56 2.77 14.71
CA GLY A 124 2.71 3.67 14.54
C GLY A 124 3.44 3.53 13.19
N HIS A 125 2.87 2.84 12.21
CA HIS A 125 3.51 2.60 10.90
C HIS A 125 3.39 3.77 9.94
N LEU A 126 2.35 4.59 10.09
CA LEU A 126 2.15 5.82 9.34
C LEU A 126 2.08 6.95 10.35
N LEU A 127 2.84 8.03 10.13
CA LEU A 127 2.79 9.20 11.00
C LEU A 127 1.33 9.63 11.13
N GLY A 128 0.85 9.61 12.38
CA GLY A 128 -0.51 9.99 12.72
C GLY A 128 -0.74 11.46 12.40
N SER A 129 -1.98 11.77 12.02
CA SER A 129 -2.53 13.13 12.07
C SER A 129 -2.34 13.78 13.44
#